data_AF-A0A4Q3XVV1-F1
#
_entry.id   AF-A0A4Q3XVV1-F1
#
_cell.length_a   1.000
_cell.length_b   1.000
_cell.length_c   1.000
_cell.angle_alpha   90.00
_cell.angle_beta   90.00
_cell.angle_gamma   90.00
#
_symmetry.space_group_name_H-M   'P 1'
#
loop_
_entity.id
_entity.type
_entity.pdbx_description
1 polymer ?
#
loop_
_entity_poly.entity_id
_entity_poly.type
_entity_poly.pdbx_seq_one_letter_code
_entity_poly.pdbx_strand_id
1 'polypeptide(L)'
;MDAMPLVQRLAYSSLYDELAFNFGLMDQEREAWRSLARFNGSRRLSEDDAKTLSELVWRADKLDEALRYNRADLEERFTQLGIGPSARMKQFLGDDDGGLCKPLSH
;
A
#
# COMPACT_ATOMS: atom_id res chain seq x y z
N MET A 1 22.73 13.68 -26.63
CA MET A 1 21.73 13.02 -25.78
C MET A 1 20.57 12.66 -26.69
N ASP A 2 20.42 11.40 -27.05
CA ASP A 2 19.28 10.97 -27.86
C ASP A 2 17.99 11.13 -27.05
N ALA A 3 16.99 11.77 -27.66
CA ALA A 3 15.71 11.98 -27.02
C ALA A 3 14.96 10.64 -26.88
N MET A 4 14.38 10.41 -25.71
CA MET A 4 13.61 9.20 -25.42
C MET A 4 12.46 9.03 -26.43
N PRO A 5 12.26 7.82 -27.01
CA PRO A 5 11.13 7.53 -27.90
C PRO A 5 9.78 7.91 -27.28
N LEU A 6 8.83 8.39 -28.11
CA LEU A 6 7.52 8.86 -27.65
C LEU A 6 6.76 7.79 -26.84
N VAL A 7 6.81 6.53 -27.28
CA VAL A 7 6.16 5.39 -26.61
C VAL A 7 6.66 5.22 -25.18
N GLN A 8 7.97 5.33 -24.96
CA GLN A 8 8.56 5.23 -23.62
C GLN A 8 8.12 6.40 -22.73
N ARG A 9 8.09 7.63 -23.27
CA ARG A 9 7.62 8.81 -22.51
C ARG A 9 6.16 8.67 -22.05
N LEU A 10 5.29 8.16 -22.92
CA LEU A 10 3.88 7.92 -22.57
C LEU A 10 3.75 6.84 -21.49
N ALA A 11 4.52 5.75 -21.60
CA ALA A 11 4.50 4.70 -20.59
C ALA A 11 5.00 5.18 -19.22
N TYR A 12 6.07 6.00 -19.19
CA TYR A 12 6.54 6.65 -17.96
C TYR A 12 5.49 7.61 -17.36
N SER A 13 4.77 8.37 -18.18
CA SER A 13 3.70 9.27 -17.72
C SER A 13 2.55 8.48 -17.08
N SER A 14 2.09 7.40 -17.72
CA SER A 14 1.03 6.53 -17.18
C SER A 14 1.44 5.97 -15.81
N LEU A 15 2.69 5.51 -15.70
CA LEU A 15 3.21 4.99 -14.44
C LEU A 15 3.28 6.06 -13.34
N TYR A 16 3.58 7.30 -13.69
CA TYR A 16 3.57 8.42 -12.73
C TYR A 16 2.15 8.69 -12.20
N ASP A 17 1.15 8.73 -13.09
CA ASP A 17 -0.25 8.94 -12.70
C ASP A 17 -0.77 7.79 -11.81
N GLU A 18 -0.42 6.55 -12.14
CA GLU A 18 -0.76 5.36 -11.35
C GLU A 18 -0.09 5.39 -9.97
N LEU A 19 1.17 5.84 -9.87
CA LEU A 19 1.85 6.03 -8.59
C LEU A 19 1.17 7.11 -7.75
N ALA A 20 0.80 8.25 -8.35
CA ALA A 20 0.09 9.31 -7.65
C ALA A 20 -1.25 8.81 -7.07
N PHE A 21 -1.98 8.00 -7.83
CA PHE A 21 -3.20 7.35 -7.35
C PHE A 21 -2.94 6.42 -6.17
N ASN A 22 -1.92 5.54 -6.27
CA ASN A 22 -1.57 4.61 -5.20
C ASN A 22 -1.07 5.29 -3.93
N PHE A 23 -0.30 6.37 -4.04
CA PHE A 23 0.08 7.19 -2.88
C PHE A 23 -1.16 7.80 -2.21
N GLY A 24 -2.14 8.25 -2.98
CA GLY A 24 -3.43 8.71 -2.45
C GLY A 24 -4.19 7.63 -1.68
N LEU A 25 -4.11 6.36 -2.10
CA LEU A 25 -4.69 5.23 -1.36
C LEU A 25 -3.93 4.95 -0.06
N MET A 26 -2.59 4.94 -0.10
CA MET A 26 -1.75 4.76 1.10
C MET A 26 -1.98 5.84 2.16
N ASP A 27 -2.16 7.10 1.76
CA ASP A 27 -2.47 8.18 2.69
C ASP A 27 -3.85 7.99 3.35
N GLN A 28 -4.84 7.50 2.60
CA GLN A 28 -6.15 7.16 3.15
C GLN A 28 -6.09 5.96 4.09
N GLU A 29 -5.31 4.94 3.75
CA GLU A 29 -5.10 3.75 4.58
C GLU A 29 -4.46 4.14 5.93
N ARG A 30 -3.41 4.98 5.87
CA ARG A 30 -2.75 5.53 7.06
C ARG A 30 -3.72 6.30 7.95
N GLU A 31 -4.62 7.10 7.37
CA GLU A 31 -5.61 7.84 8.15
C GLU A 31 -6.68 6.93 8.75
N ALA A 32 -7.08 5.86 8.05
CA ALA A 32 -7.97 4.83 8.59
C ALA A 32 -7.33 4.14 9.81
N TRP A 33 -6.07 3.73 9.71
CA TRP A 33 -5.32 3.15 10.83
C TRP A 33 -5.18 4.11 12.03
N ARG A 34 -4.91 5.39 11.78
CA ARG A 34 -4.89 6.42 12.84
C ARG A 34 -6.25 6.60 13.51
N SER A 35 -7.33 6.52 12.73
CA SER A 35 -8.69 6.63 13.25
C SER A 35 -9.05 5.41 14.11
N LEU A 36 -8.65 4.21 13.69
CA LEU A 36 -8.78 2.98 14.48
C LEU A 36 -8.00 3.06 15.80
N ALA A 37 -6.80 3.65 15.78
CA ALA A 37 -5.97 3.79 16.97
C ALA A 37 -6.63 4.61 18.10
N ARG A 38 -7.66 5.42 17.80
CA ARG A 38 -8.45 6.15 18.82
C ARG A 38 -9.24 5.22 19.74
N PHE A 39 -9.50 3.99 19.31
CA PHE A 39 -10.21 2.99 20.09
C PHE A 39 -9.27 2.06 20.87
N ASN A 40 -7.95 2.20 20.71
CA ASN A 40 -6.97 1.39 21.44
C ASN A 40 -7.05 1.69 22.94
N GLY A 41 -7.22 0.63 23.74
CA GLY A 41 -7.27 0.73 25.20
C GLY A 41 -8.66 1.06 25.78
N SER A 42 -9.69 1.22 24.94
CA SER A 42 -11.06 1.37 25.39
C SER A 42 -11.57 0.10 26.08
N ARG A 43 -11.92 0.20 27.36
CA ARG A 43 -12.44 -0.94 28.15
C ARG A 43 -13.88 -1.32 27.82
N ARG A 44 -14.66 -0.38 27.29
CA ARG A 44 -16.06 -0.56 26.89
C ARG A 44 -16.38 0.42 25.78
N LEU A 45 -16.96 -0.06 24.69
CA LEU A 45 -17.45 0.75 23.59
C LEU A 45 -18.94 1.04 23.80
N SER A 46 -19.38 2.26 23.48
CA SER A 46 -20.80 2.52 23.27
C SER A 46 -21.30 1.83 21.99
N GLU A 47 -22.61 1.72 21.79
CA GLU A 47 -23.15 1.19 20.52
C GLU A 47 -22.71 2.05 19.32
N ASP A 48 -22.68 3.37 19.47
CA ASP A 48 -22.24 4.30 18.43
C ASP A 48 -20.74 4.15 18.11
N ASP A 49 -19.91 3.94 19.14
CA ASP A 49 -18.49 3.64 18.97
C ASP A 49 -18.28 2.29 18.27
N ALA A 50 -19.06 1.27 18.63
CA ALA A 50 -18.98 -0.06 18.01
C ALA A 50 -19.35 0.00 16.52
N LYS A 51 -20.38 0.77 16.16
CA LYS A 51 -20.76 1.00 14.75
C LYS A 51 -19.66 1.73 13.99
N THR A 52 -19.14 2.82 14.56
CA THR A 52 -18.05 3.60 13.96
C THR A 52 -16.79 2.75 13.77
N LEU A 53 -16.46 1.92 14.75
CA LEU A 53 -15.34 0.99 14.67
C LEU A 53 -15.53 -0.03 13.53
N SER A 54 -16.72 -0.59 13.39
CA SER A 54 -17.05 -1.53 12.32
C SER A 54 -16.87 -0.90 10.93
N GLU A 55 -17.35 0.34 10.75
CA GLU A 55 -17.19 1.09 9.50
C GLU A 55 -15.72 1.40 9.20
N LEU A 56 -14.92 1.76 10.21
CA LEU A 56 -13.49 2.01 10.05
C LEU A 56 -12.70 0.74 9.69
N VAL A 57 -13.03 -0.40 10.31
CA VAL A 57 -12.41 -1.69 10.00
C VAL A 57 -12.72 -2.08 8.56
N TRP A 58 -13.99 -1.98 8.15
CA TRP A 58 -14.39 -2.26 6.77
C TRP A 58 -13.67 -1.36 5.75
N ARG A 59 -13.53 -0.07 6.07
CA ARG A 59 -12.83 0.88 5.20
C ARG A 59 -11.34 0.55 5.08
N ALA A 60 -10.68 0.20 6.19
CA ALA A 60 -9.26 -0.18 6.18
C ALA A 60 -9.03 -1.45 5.33
N ASP A 61 -9.89 -2.46 5.49
CA ASP A 61 -9.84 -3.70 4.70
C ASP A 61 -10.00 -3.43 3.19
N LYS A 62 -10.94 -2.56 2.81
CA LYS A 62 -11.14 -2.20 1.40
C LYS A 62 -9.98 -1.42 0.79
N LEU A 63 -9.32 -0.57 1.59
CA LEU A 63 -8.13 0.17 1.13
C LEU A 63 -6.93 -0.77 0.96
N ASP A 64 -6.73 -1.70 1.89
CA ASP A 64 -5.69 -2.72 1.80
C ASP A 64 -5.93 -3.66 0.59
N GLU A 65 -7.17 -4.09 0.34
CA GLU A 65 -7.52 -4.86 -0.86
C GLU A 65 -7.20 -4.10 -2.15
N ALA A 66 -7.55 -2.81 -2.24
CA ALA A 66 -7.26 -1.98 -3.40
C ALA A 66 -5.74 -1.81 -3.62
N LEU A 67 -4.96 -1.60 -2.56
CA LEU A 67 -3.51 -1.51 -2.62
C LEU A 67 -2.88 -2.83 -3.08
N ARG A 68 -3.34 -3.97 -2.57
CA ARG A 68 -2.87 -5.30 -3.00
C ARG A 68 -3.15 -5.57 -4.48
N TYR A 69 -4.35 -5.22 -4.95
CA TYR A 69 -4.71 -5.39 -6.36
C TYR A 69 -3.82 -4.55 -7.28
N ASN A 70 -3.64 -3.26 -6.96
CA ASN A 70 -2.85 -2.35 -7.79
C ASN A 70 -1.35 -2.67 -7.76
N ARG A 71 -0.85 -3.29 -6.69
CA ARG A 71 0.57 -3.65 -6.55
C ARG A 71 1.03 -4.61 -7.64
N ALA A 72 0.25 -5.64 -7.94
CA ALA A 72 0.63 -6.64 -8.95
C ALA A 72 0.75 -6.00 -10.35
N ASP A 73 -0.24 -5.18 -10.73
CA ASP A 73 -0.25 -4.46 -12.00
C ASP A 73 0.93 -3.48 -12.11
N LEU A 74 1.25 -2.77 -11.03
CA LEU A 74 2.40 -1.86 -10.98
C LEU A 74 3.72 -2.63 -11.13
N GLU A 75 3.91 -3.73 -10.40
CA GLU A 75 5.14 -4.54 -10.47
C GLU A 75 5.39 -5.09 -11.88
N GLU A 76 4.33 -5.51 -12.59
CA GLU A 76 4.43 -5.94 -13.98
C GLU A 76 4.89 -4.79 -14.89
N ARG A 77 4.25 -3.62 -14.79
CA ARG A 77 4.58 -2.43 -15.61
C ARG A 77 5.98 -1.90 -15.33
N PHE A 78 6.40 -1.89 -14.07
CA PHE A 78 7.76 -1.56 -13.67
C PHE A 78 8.78 -2.49 -14.35
N THR A 79 8.53 -3.80 -14.32
CA THR A 79 9.37 -4.81 -14.97
C THR A 79 9.46 -4.59 -16.48
N GLN A 80 8.33 -4.33 -17.14
CA GLN A 80 8.29 -4.05 -18.59
C GLN A 80 9.09 -2.80 -18.98
N LEU A 81 9.17 -1.81 -18.08
CA LEU A 81 9.95 -0.59 -18.27
C LEU A 81 11.42 -0.72 -17.83
N GLY A 82 11.84 -1.91 -17.38
CA GLY A 82 13.18 -2.15 -16.85
C GLY A 82 13.44 -1.41 -15.54
N ILE A 83 12.38 -0.97 -14.86
CA ILE A 83 12.44 -0.29 -13.57
C ILE A 83 12.32 -1.38 -12.50
N GLY A 84 13.35 -1.55 -11.69
CA GLY A 84 13.34 -2.52 -10.61
C GLY A 84 14.12 -2.02 -9.41
N PRO A 85 13.97 -2.66 -8.24
CA PRO A 85 14.77 -2.33 -7.08
C PRO A 85 16.25 -2.45 -7.45
N SER A 86 17.00 -1.38 -7.20
CA SER A 86 18.45 -1.40 -7.38
C SER A 86 19.04 -2.58 -6.58
N ALA A 87 20.19 -3.12 -7.01
CA ALA A 87 20.84 -4.23 -6.30
C ALA A 87 21.03 -3.94 -4.80
N ARG A 88 21.20 -2.66 -4.44
CA ARG A 88 21.29 -2.18 -3.06
C ARG A 88 19.94 -2.24 -2.32
N MET A 89 18.83 -2.00 -3.00
CA MET A 89 17.48 -2.05 -2.40
C MET A 89 17.04 -3.49 -2.15
N LYS A 90 17.42 -4.44 -3.01
CA LYS A 90 17.13 -5.88 -2.82
C LYS A 90 17.73 -6.45 -1.53
N GLN A 91 18.87 -5.91 -1.08
CA GLN A 91 19.50 -6.29 0.20
C GLN A 91 18.70 -5.83 1.43
N PHE A 92 17.83 -4.83 1.30
CA PHE A 92 16.98 -4.33 2.39
C PHE A 92 15.55 -4.87 2.34
N LEU A 93 15.10 -5.36 1.19
CA LEU A 93 13.77 -5.92 1.03
C LEU A 93 13.63 -7.32 1.66
N GLY A 94 14.76 -7.98 1.98
CA GLY A 94 14.78 -9.34 2.52
C GLY A 94 14.26 -10.34 1.49
N ASP A 95 14.87 -11.51 1.41
CA ASP A 95 14.07 -12.65 0.98
C ASP A 95 12.92 -12.79 2.01
N ASP A 96 11.71 -13.15 1.57
CA ASP A 96 10.52 -13.36 2.40
C ASP A 96 10.84 -14.18 3.67
N ASP A 97 11.33 -13.50 4.72
CA ASP A 97 11.57 -14.11 6.01
C ASP A 97 10.18 -14.21 6.64
N GLY A 98 9.52 -15.34 6.41
CA GLY A 98 8.22 -15.75 6.97
C GLY A 98 8.14 -15.77 8.50
N GLY A 99 9.06 -15.08 9.19
CA GLY A 99 9.04 -14.76 10.61
C GLY A 99 8.41 -13.41 10.96
N LEU A 100 8.26 -12.45 10.02
CA LEU A 100 7.69 -11.13 10.34
C LEU A 100 6.18 -11.17 10.65
N CYS A 101 5.48 -12.22 10.22
CA CYS A 101 4.06 -12.46 10.51
C CYS A 101 3.83 -13.55 11.57
N LYS A 102 4.77 -13.81 12.49
CA LYS A 102 4.47 -14.68 13.63
C LYS A 102 3.75 -13.86 14.71
N PRO A 103 2.57 -14.30 15.19
CA PRO A 103 1.91 -13.64 16.31
C PRO A 103 2.84 -13.68 17.52
N LEU A 104 2.91 -12.57 18.26
CA LEU A 104 3.63 -12.50 19.53
C LEU A 104 2.97 -13.48 20.50
N SER A 105 3.60 -14.63 20.69
CA SER A 105 3.21 -15.62 21.69
C SER A 105 3.41 -15.00 23.08
N HIS A 106 2.31 -14.81 23.81
CA HIS A 106 2.32 -14.57 25.24
C HIS A 106 1.62 -15.73 25.95
#